data_AF-A0A4U1WFA2-F1
#
_entry.id   AF-A0A4U1WFA2-F1
#
_cell.length_a   1.000
_cell.length_b   1.000
_cell.length_c   1.000
_cell.angle_alpha   90.00
_cell.angle_beta   90.00
_cell.angle_gamma   90.00
#
_symmetry.space_group_name_H-M   'P 1'
#
loop_
_entity.id
_entity.type
_entity.pdbx_description
1 polymer ?
#
loop_
_entity_poly.entity_id
_entity_poly.type
_entity_poly.pdbx_seq_one_letter_code
_entity_poly.pdbx_strand_id
1 'polypeptide(L)'
;MKNNIYFVLVIFFSFSLVIVISTMSSLNDIPALSVNNLKVKSDNHYLDLIIDDNRSYISKNHNIRDSLRQPEVEINIKNKFIQRCEVTQKEFNQFVQNSPGREERSTTFSHKISGQLSSPVTGVNFLQAQRYCDSVGGRLPTQYEWEAAATGIERRLYPWGNSFSNDDNPYIDPIFNTTKSCGKVISTSTPNGIHDLSGNVSEWVLSDQSGIIKGGNGFDKDSILSSLNLSYRTAHPKTKSKQVGFRCIFDTFVHDQGTIKIPDSNYLVGVPKQSLLAIPASYFKSDVNSSLLADSDLENHSTSIQVSIHEITVGQYNQFLLDPLVHLNLFSSSNQPKEHSYDPLDWKTQILSPNNPVRGVDWWSAHAFAVWAGGRLPTQDEWTNIYMQTLNDVYHAPKTVSGIQEVSKTCSSSGATICGLFGNVSEWTSSIIITSGGGIEMIYKGGNFRIPTEQTLDPHYMQSISPHYRADTLGLRVIFP
;
A
#
# COMPACT_ATOMS: atom_id res chain seq x y z
N MET A 1 -24.27 49.80 -54.63
CA MET A 1 -25.56 49.06 -54.62
C MET A 1 -26.10 49.08 -53.20
N LYS A 2 -27.40 49.35 -53.07
CA LYS A 2 -28.16 49.62 -51.84
C LYS A 2 -28.21 48.42 -50.87
N ASN A 3 -28.10 48.63 -49.54
CA ASN A 3 -29.23 48.65 -48.58
C ASN A 3 -28.81 48.51 -47.09
N ASN A 4 -29.25 49.50 -46.28
CA ASN A 4 -29.84 49.47 -44.91
C ASN A 4 -29.00 48.97 -43.71
N ILE A 5 -28.51 49.80 -42.75
CA ILE A 5 -29.16 50.69 -41.72
C ILE A 5 -30.01 49.86 -40.71
N TYR A 6 -29.79 49.80 -39.37
CA TYR A 6 -29.78 50.81 -38.28
C TYR A 6 -28.91 50.35 -37.06
N PHE A 7 -27.99 51.17 -36.50
CA PHE A 7 -28.12 52.16 -35.38
C PHE A 7 -28.46 51.53 -34.00
N VAL A 8 -27.49 51.26 -33.10
CA VAL A 8 -26.79 52.14 -32.10
C VAL A 8 -27.67 52.56 -30.91
N LEU A 9 -27.28 52.19 -29.67
CA LEU A 9 -27.00 53.15 -28.57
C LEU A 9 -26.41 52.49 -27.30
N VAL A 10 -25.31 53.10 -26.89
CA VAL A 10 -24.52 52.97 -25.65
C VAL A 10 -25.24 53.68 -24.48
N ILE A 11 -24.98 53.32 -23.22
CA ILE A 11 -24.61 54.25 -22.10
C ILE A 11 -24.50 53.51 -20.75
N PHE A 12 -23.34 53.74 -20.09
CA PHE A 12 -22.98 53.44 -18.71
C PHE A 12 -23.87 54.16 -17.68
N PHE A 13 -24.04 53.66 -16.45
CA PHE A 13 -23.91 54.48 -15.22
C PHE A 13 -23.81 53.63 -13.94
N SER A 14 -22.81 53.97 -13.14
CA SER A 14 -22.59 53.64 -11.72
C SER A 14 -23.53 54.44 -10.80
N PHE A 15 -23.97 53.89 -9.66
CA PHE A 15 -23.82 54.45 -8.29
C PHE A 15 -24.70 53.72 -7.25
N SER A 16 -24.17 53.71 -6.03
CA SER A 16 -24.61 53.12 -4.76
C SER A 16 -25.99 53.58 -4.23
N LEU A 17 -26.65 52.75 -3.42
CA LEU A 17 -27.54 53.24 -2.35
C LEU A 17 -27.58 52.28 -1.14
N VAL A 18 -27.85 52.90 0.01
CA VAL A 18 -27.52 52.57 1.40
C VAL A 18 -28.82 52.47 2.23
N ILE A 19 -28.81 51.65 3.30
CA ILE A 19 -29.69 51.60 4.50
C ILE A 19 -31.12 51.01 4.35
N VAL A 20 -31.43 49.97 5.16
CA VAL A 20 -32.37 50.01 6.30
C VAL A 20 -32.01 48.90 7.31
N ILE A 21 -31.76 49.30 8.56
CA ILE A 21 -31.72 48.46 9.77
C ILE A 21 -33.01 48.69 10.56
N SER A 22 -33.68 47.62 10.99
CA SER A 22 -34.47 47.45 12.24
C SER A 22 -35.30 46.16 12.07
N THR A 23 -35.44 45.20 12.98
CA THR A 23 -35.49 45.15 14.45
C THR A 23 -35.06 43.73 14.94
N MET A 24 -34.63 43.60 16.19
CA MET A 24 -34.31 42.31 16.84
C MET A 24 -35.56 41.62 17.39
N SER A 25 -35.65 40.28 17.33
CA SER A 25 -35.70 39.38 18.51
C SER A 25 -35.99 37.91 18.14
N SER A 26 -35.18 37.03 18.75
CA SER A 26 -35.31 35.58 19.03
C SER A 26 -35.82 34.62 17.94
N LEU A 27 -34.97 33.66 17.58
CA LEU A 27 -35.18 32.23 17.82
C LEU A 27 -33.88 31.47 17.53
N ASN A 28 -33.33 30.85 18.58
CA ASN A 28 -32.37 29.76 18.46
C ASN A 28 -33.10 28.57 17.80
N ASP A 29 -32.53 28.01 16.73
CA ASP A 29 -32.48 26.57 16.43
C ASP A 29 -31.55 26.35 15.20
N ILE A 30 -30.69 25.33 15.31
CA ILE A 30 -29.42 25.02 14.59
C ILE A 30 -29.68 24.23 13.26
N PRO A 31 -28.74 23.90 12.32
CA PRO A 31 -27.40 24.40 11.94
C PRO A 31 -27.26 24.73 10.42
N ALA A 32 -26.23 25.48 10.02
CA ALA A 32 -25.67 25.33 8.67
C ALA A 32 -24.15 25.59 8.65
N LEU A 33 -23.43 24.47 8.58
CA LEU A 33 -22.19 24.23 7.81
C LEU A 33 -21.43 25.48 7.34
N SER A 34 -20.33 25.76 8.00
CA SER A 34 -19.24 26.57 7.45
C SER A 34 -17.91 25.93 7.82
N VAL A 35 -17.44 25.02 6.96
CA VAL A 35 -16.01 24.78 6.79
C VAL A 35 -15.69 24.90 5.30
N ASN A 36 -15.89 26.11 4.77
CA ASN A 36 -15.09 26.56 3.64
C ASN A 36 -13.74 27.00 4.20
N ASN A 37 -12.85 26.03 4.36
CA ASN A 37 -11.41 26.22 4.34
C ASN A 37 -10.78 24.85 4.14
N LEU A 38 -10.42 24.52 2.89
CA LEU A 38 -9.10 24.03 2.50
C LEU A 38 -9.13 23.71 0.99
N LYS A 39 -8.81 24.73 0.19
CA LYS A 39 -8.24 24.51 -1.14
C LYS A 39 -6.84 23.89 -0.93
N VAL A 40 -6.79 22.57 -0.90
CA VAL A 40 -5.68 21.77 -1.42
C VAL A 40 -6.34 20.66 -2.22
N LYS A 41 -6.44 20.81 -3.54
CA LYS A 41 -6.72 19.67 -4.41
C LYS A 41 -5.47 18.80 -4.36
N SER A 42 -5.40 17.86 -3.43
CA SER A 42 -4.35 16.84 -3.42
C SER A 42 -4.72 15.78 -4.45
N ASP A 43 -3.87 15.55 -5.44
CA ASP A 43 -4.02 14.49 -6.44
C ASP A 43 -4.20 13.08 -5.82
N ASN A 44 -3.85 12.92 -4.54
CA ASN A 44 -4.00 11.69 -3.77
C ASN A 44 -5.46 11.19 -3.65
N HIS A 45 -6.45 12.08 -3.73
CA HIS A 45 -7.85 11.67 -3.74
C HIS A 45 -8.18 10.79 -4.96
N TYR A 46 -7.47 10.95 -6.09
CA TYR A 46 -7.73 10.13 -7.28
C TYR A 46 -7.24 8.70 -7.12
N LEU A 47 -6.05 8.49 -6.52
CA LEU A 47 -5.57 7.14 -6.23
C LEU A 47 -6.49 6.44 -5.23
N ASP A 48 -6.90 7.17 -4.18
CA ASP A 48 -7.82 6.66 -3.16
C ASP A 48 -9.17 6.25 -3.78
N LEU A 49 -9.73 7.07 -4.68
CA LEU A 49 -10.94 6.73 -5.43
C LEU A 49 -10.77 5.49 -6.32
N ILE A 50 -9.67 5.39 -7.08
CA ILE A 50 -9.40 4.24 -7.93
C ILE A 50 -9.33 2.96 -7.09
N ILE A 51 -8.73 3.03 -5.90
CA ILE A 51 -8.64 1.89 -4.98
C ILE A 51 -10.02 1.50 -4.45
N ASP A 52 -10.81 2.48 -4.03
CA ASP A 52 -12.16 2.25 -3.51
C ASP A 52 -13.06 1.59 -4.56
N ASP A 53 -13.08 2.12 -5.78
CA ASP A 53 -13.88 1.59 -6.89
C ASP A 53 -13.47 0.16 -7.29
N ASN A 54 -12.21 -0.21 -7.06
CA ASN A 54 -11.65 -1.51 -7.46
C ASN A 54 -11.35 -2.45 -6.30
N ARG A 55 -11.84 -2.16 -5.09
CA ARG A 55 -11.51 -2.86 -3.84
C ARG A 55 -11.63 -4.39 -3.94
N SER A 56 -12.73 -4.88 -4.51
CA SER A 56 -13.00 -6.33 -4.64
C SER A 56 -12.01 -7.04 -5.56
N TYR A 57 -11.50 -6.34 -6.58
CA TYR A 57 -10.48 -6.88 -7.47
C TYR A 57 -9.10 -6.86 -6.79
N ILE A 58 -8.75 -5.73 -6.16
CA ILE A 58 -7.47 -5.56 -5.46
C ILE A 58 -7.32 -6.59 -4.35
N SER A 59 -8.36 -6.82 -3.54
CA SER A 59 -8.31 -7.78 -2.42
C SER A 59 -7.92 -9.20 -2.86
N LYS A 60 -8.21 -9.57 -4.11
CA LYS A 60 -7.90 -10.87 -4.71
C LYS A 60 -6.59 -10.88 -5.51
N ASN A 61 -6.04 -9.71 -5.84
CA ASN A 61 -4.84 -9.58 -6.67
C ASN A 61 -3.61 -9.22 -5.81
N HIS A 62 -2.79 -10.21 -5.47
CA HIS A 62 -1.59 -10.03 -4.64
C HIS A 62 -0.59 -9.03 -5.23
N ASN A 63 -0.37 -9.02 -6.54
CA ASN A 63 0.59 -8.10 -7.16
C ASN A 63 0.19 -6.63 -6.97
N ILE A 64 -1.10 -6.32 -7.15
CA ILE A 64 -1.59 -4.95 -6.93
C ILE A 64 -1.49 -4.61 -5.44
N ARG A 65 -1.85 -5.52 -4.53
CA ARG A 65 -1.68 -5.30 -3.09
C ARG A 65 -0.24 -5.01 -2.71
N ASP A 66 0.71 -5.78 -3.23
CA ASP A 66 2.14 -5.59 -2.98
C ASP A 66 2.67 -4.28 -3.56
N SER A 67 2.06 -3.80 -4.66
CA SER A 67 2.29 -2.45 -5.22
C SER A 67 1.83 -1.36 -4.27
N LEU A 68 0.64 -1.50 -3.69
CA LEU A 68 0.06 -0.52 -2.75
C LEU A 68 0.70 -0.54 -1.36
N ARG A 69 1.60 -1.50 -1.07
CA ARG A 69 2.42 -1.53 0.15
C ARG A 69 3.73 -0.75 0.02
N GLN A 70 4.14 -0.38 -1.20
CA GLN A 70 5.42 0.29 -1.38
C GLN A 70 5.40 1.70 -0.79
N PRO A 71 6.28 2.01 0.18
CA PRO A 71 6.28 3.33 0.80
C PRO A 71 6.76 4.39 -0.17
N GLU A 72 6.39 5.64 0.11
CA GLU A 72 6.94 6.78 -0.62
C GLU A 72 8.45 6.89 -0.39
N VAL A 73 9.21 6.91 -1.49
CA VAL A 73 10.65 7.08 -1.49
C VAL A 73 11.00 8.30 -2.34
N GLU A 74 11.92 9.12 -1.84
CA GLU A 74 12.56 10.16 -2.65
C GLU A 74 13.84 9.60 -3.28
N ILE A 75 13.96 9.71 -4.60
CA ILE A 75 15.16 9.33 -5.33
C ILE A 75 15.75 10.54 -6.06
N ASN A 76 17.08 10.62 -6.13
CA ASN A 76 17.77 11.63 -6.92
C ASN A 76 18.10 11.07 -8.31
N ILE A 77 17.57 11.70 -9.36
CA ILE A 77 17.91 11.39 -10.75
C ILE A 77 18.84 12.48 -11.27
N LYS A 78 20.02 12.07 -11.74
CA LYS A 78 21.00 12.94 -12.40
C LYS A 78 21.63 12.24 -13.58
N ASN A 79 21.70 12.93 -14.72
CA ASN A 79 22.36 12.49 -15.94
C ASN A 79 21.90 11.09 -16.40
N LYS A 80 20.60 10.80 -16.27
CA LYS A 80 20.01 9.55 -16.75
C LYS A 80 19.32 9.75 -18.09
N PHE A 81 19.53 8.81 -19.00
CA PHE A 81 18.90 8.79 -20.31
C PHE A 81 18.20 7.45 -20.47
N ILE A 82 16.90 7.45 -20.75
CA ILE A 82 16.11 6.23 -20.94
C ILE A 82 15.72 6.09 -22.39
N GLN A 83 15.66 4.86 -22.91
CA GLN A 83 15.13 4.66 -24.26
C GLN A 83 13.68 5.16 -24.34
N ARG A 84 13.39 5.88 -25.43
CA ARG A 84 12.05 6.41 -25.71
C ARG A 84 11.02 5.28 -25.87
N CYS A 85 11.50 4.15 -26.38
CA CYS A 85 10.75 2.95 -26.74
C CYS A 85 11.35 1.73 -26.06
N GLU A 86 10.58 0.65 -25.99
CA GLU A 86 11.08 -0.69 -25.69
C GLU A 86 12.07 -1.15 -26.76
N VAL A 87 13.01 -2.00 -26.36
CA VAL A 87 13.93 -2.67 -27.30
C VAL A 87 13.11 -3.47 -28.29
N THR A 88 13.43 -3.35 -29.57
CA THR A 88 12.68 -4.00 -30.65
C THR A 88 13.14 -5.43 -30.90
N GLN A 89 12.27 -6.22 -31.53
CA GLN A 89 12.60 -7.56 -32.02
C GLN A 89 13.84 -7.54 -32.92
N LYS A 90 13.99 -6.52 -33.78
CA LYS A 90 15.14 -6.36 -34.68
C LYS A 90 16.44 -6.22 -33.90
N GLU A 91 16.49 -5.27 -32.97
CA GLU A 91 17.69 -4.96 -32.20
C GLU A 91 18.12 -6.16 -31.35
N PHE A 92 17.17 -6.79 -30.65
CA PHE A 92 17.47 -7.95 -29.83
C PHE A 92 17.91 -9.15 -30.68
N ASN A 93 17.26 -9.40 -31.82
CA ASN A 93 17.65 -10.48 -32.71
C ASN A 93 19.05 -10.25 -33.30
N GLN A 94 19.43 -9.01 -33.63
CA GLN A 94 20.80 -8.68 -34.05
C GLN A 94 21.80 -8.94 -32.92
N PHE A 95 21.48 -8.56 -31.69
CA PHE A 95 22.31 -8.89 -30.51
C PHE A 95 22.51 -10.40 -30.35
N VAL A 96 21.43 -11.20 -30.46
CA VAL A 96 21.50 -12.67 -30.39
C VAL A 96 22.38 -13.24 -31.50
N GLN A 97 22.25 -12.74 -32.74
CA GLN A 97 23.03 -13.21 -33.89
C GLN A 97 24.51 -12.83 -33.81
N ASN A 98 24.81 -11.64 -33.26
CA ASN A 98 26.16 -11.09 -33.21
C ASN A 98 26.95 -11.49 -31.96
N SER A 99 26.35 -12.20 -31.01
CA SER A 99 27.01 -12.62 -29.77
C SER A 99 27.89 -13.86 -30.03
N PRO A 100 29.21 -13.73 -30.30
CA PRO A 100 30.04 -14.85 -30.69
C PRO A 100 30.58 -15.50 -29.41
N GLY A 101 29.96 -16.61 -28.99
CA GLY A 101 30.64 -17.62 -28.16
C GLY A 101 30.45 -17.57 -26.64
N ARG A 102 29.23 -17.64 -26.10
CA ARG A 102 29.05 -18.18 -24.72
C ARG A 102 27.90 -19.18 -24.66
N GLU A 103 28.30 -20.46 -24.76
CA GLU A 103 27.53 -21.71 -24.84
C GLU A 103 27.08 -22.13 -26.25
N GLU A 104 28.00 -22.77 -27.00
CA GLU A 104 27.62 -23.59 -28.15
C GLU A 104 26.53 -24.60 -27.71
N ARG A 105 25.28 -24.39 -28.19
CA ARG A 105 24.07 -25.23 -27.96
C ARG A 105 23.29 -25.05 -26.65
N SER A 106 23.32 -23.89 -26.01
CA SER A 106 22.30 -23.59 -25.01
C SER A 106 20.94 -23.33 -25.68
N THR A 107 19.97 -24.24 -25.52
CA THR A 107 18.54 -23.97 -25.84
C THR A 107 17.98 -22.75 -25.09
N THR A 108 18.72 -22.30 -24.07
CA THR A 108 18.39 -21.23 -23.12
C THR A 108 18.39 -19.82 -23.74
N PHE A 109 19.26 -19.55 -24.73
CA PHE A 109 19.35 -18.23 -25.41
C PHE A 109 18.67 -18.23 -26.80
N SER A 110 17.66 -19.09 -26.99
CA SER A 110 16.79 -18.99 -28.15
C SER A 110 15.83 -17.81 -28.00
N HIS A 111 15.73 -16.99 -29.04
CA HIS A 111 14.72 -15.95 -29.19
C HIS A 111 13.96 -16.19 -30.50
N LYS A 112 12.63 -16.21 -30.41
CA LYS A 112 11.75 -16.35 -31.56
C LYS A 112 11.05 -15.03 -31.77
N ILE A 113 11.19 -14.46 -32.96
CA ILE A 113 10.47 -13.26 -33.36
C ILE A 113 8.97 -13.54 -33.22
N SER A 114 8.31 -12.72 -32.42
CA SER A 114 6.86 -12.75 -32.20
C SER A 114 6.30 -11.38 -32.59
N GLY A 115 5.81 -11.26 -33.82
CA GLY A 115 5.31 -10.01 -34.38
C GLY A 115 6.26 -9.40 -35.41
N GLN A 116 6.15 -8.09 -35.61
CA GLN A 116 6.98 -7.35 -36.56
C GLN A 116 8.36 -7.05 -35.97
N LEU A 117 9.36 -6.84 -36.84
CA LEU A 117 10.72 -6.48 -36.42
C LEU A 117 10.80 -5.16 -35.64
N SER A 118 9.87 -4.23 -35.89
CA SER A 118 9.75 -2.94 -35.19
C SER A 118 8.90 -3.00 -33.93
N SER A 119 8.25 -4.13 -33.64
CA SER A 119 7.53 -4.32 -32.38
C SER A 119 8.53 -4.54 -31.23
N PRO A 120 8.14 -4.30 -29.97
CA PRO A 120 8.94 -4.66 -28.81
C PRO A 120 9.34 -6.12 -28.81
N VAL A 121 10.55 -6.39 -28.34
CA VAL A 121 11.02 -7.74 -28.06
C VAL A 121 10.23 -8.31 -26.89
N THR A 122 9.74 -9.54 -27.03
CA THR A 122 9.08 -10.28 -25.96
C THR A 122 9.58 -11.72 -25.90
N GLY A 123 9.15 -12.48 -24.89
CA GLY A 123 9.59 -13.85 -24.67
C GLY A 123 11.04 -13.93 -24.20
N VAL A 124 11.57 -12.83 -23.67
CA VAL A 124 12.90 -12.75 -23.05
C VAL A 124 12.76 -12.80 -21.54
N ASN A 125 13.73 -13.41 -20.88
CA ASN A 125 13.79 -13.42 -19.43
C ASN A 125 14.63 -12.24 -18.90
N PHE A 126 14.58 -12.00 -17.60
CA PHE A 126 15.27 -10.88 -16.96
C PHE A 126 16.78 -10.85 -17.29
N LEU A 127 17.46 -12.00 -17.20
CA LEU A 127 18.90 -12.07 -17.47
C LEU A 127 19.24 -11.77 -18.93
N GLN A 128 18.39 -12.17 -19.87
CA GLN A 128 18.54 -11.85 -21.29
C GLN A 128 18.38 -10.35 -21.55
N ALA A 129 17.38 -9.72 -20.92
CA ALA A 129 17.15 -8.29 -20.99
C ALA A 129 18.33 -7.49 -20.41
N GLN A 130 18.81 -7.90 -19.23
CA GLN A 130 19.98 -7.29 -18.59
C GLN A 130 21.23 -7.36 -19.47
N ARG A 131 21.57 -8.56 -19.98
CA ARG A 131 22.72 -8.76 -20.87
C ARG A 131 22.65 -7.93 -22.13
N TYR A 132 21.46 -7.75 -22.71
CA TYR A 132 21.30 -6.87 -23.85
C TYR A 132 21.64 -5.42 -23.47
N CYS A 133 21.06 -4.91 -22.38
CA CYS A 133 21.31 -3.53 -21.98
C CYS A 133 22.80 -3.29 -21.68
N ASP A 134 23.46 -4.24 -21.00
CA ASP A 134 24.90 -4.19 -20.75
C ASP A 134 25.70 -4.13 -22.06
N SER A 135 25.29 -4.91 -23.07
CA SER A 135 25.98 -4.97 -24.37
C SER A 135 25.92 -3.67 -25.18
N VAL A 136 24.90 -2.85 -24.96
CA VAL A 136 24.73 -1.55 -25.62
C VAL A 136 25.27 -0.40 -24.75
N GLY A 137 25.99 -0.70 -23.66
CA GLY A 137 26.56 0.28 -22.75
C GLY A 137 25.56 0.94 -21.81
N GLY A 138 24.37 0.35 -21.68
CA GLY A 138 23.36 0.74 -20.71
C GLY A 138 23.18 -0.32 -19.63
N ARG A 139 22.02 -0.30 -18.99
CA ARG A 139 21.54 -1.31 -18.03
C ARG A 139 20.01 -1.30 -18.01
N LEU A 140 19.40 -2.28 -17.34
CA LEU A 140 17.98 -2.15 -17.01
C LEU A 140 17.77 -0.96 -16.05
N PRO A 141 16.67 -0.20 -16.19
CA PRO A 141 16.31 0.79 -15.19
C PRO A 141 16.01 0.10 -13.87
N THR A 142 16.35 0.74 -12.76
CA THR A 142 15.82 0.33 -11.46
C THR A 142 14.30 0.57 -11.42
N GLN A 143 13.59 -0.10 -10.52
CA GLN A 143 12.15 0.10 -10.35
C GLN A 143 11.79 1.57 -10.15
N TYR A 144 12.62 2.29 -9.40
CA TYR A 144 12.41 3.68 -9.05
C TYR A 144 12.79 4.63 -10.18
N GLU A 145 13.85 4.35 -10.95
CA GLU A 145 14.17 5.13 -12.15
C GLU A 145 13.10 4.98 -13.23
N TRP A 146 12.58 3.77 -13.41
CA TRP A 146 11.47 3.52 -14.32
C TRP A 146 10.22 4.31 -13.89
N GLU A 147 9.89 4.25 -12.60
CA GLU A 147 8.74 4.97 -12.07
C GLU A 147 8.90 6.49 -12.15
N ALA A 148 10.09 7.02 -11.86
CA ALA A 148 10.40 8.43 -12.02
C ALA A 148 10.25 8.90 -13.48
N ALA A 149 10.69 8.07 -14.44
CA ALA A 149 10.50 8.34 -15.86
C ALA A 149 9.02 8.39 -16.25
N ALA A 150 8.20 7.47 -15.71
CA ALA A 150 6.78 7.40 -15.99
C ALA A 150 5.96 8.51 -15.31
N THR A 151 6.15 8.70 -14.00
CA THR A 151 5.37 9.59 -13.16
C THR A 151 5.76 11.07 -13.32
N GLY A 152 7.04 11.35 -13.62
CA GLY A 152 7.56 12.71 -13.67
C GLY A 152 7.56 13.42 -12.31
N ILE A 153 7.99 14.69 -12.28
CA ILE A 153 7.99 15.51 -11.05
C ILE A 153 6.56 15.76 -10.55
N GLU A 154 5.59 15.74 -11.47
CA GLU A 154 4.16 15.96 -11.21
C GLU A 154 3.46 14.77 -10.56
N ARG A 155 4.15 13.64 -10.37
CA ARG A 155 3.63 12.43 -9.71
C ARG A 155 2.37 11.86 -10.37
N ARG A 156 2.37 11.80 -11.70
CA ARG A 156 1.22 11.29 -12.46
C ARG A 156 0.92 9.84 -12.09
N LEU A 157 -0.37 9.49 -12.00
CA LEU A 157 -0.84 8.13 -11.71
C LEU A 157 -0.52 7.17 -12.87
N TYR A 158 -0.67 7.66 -14.10
CA TYR A 158 -0.34 6.97 -15.35
C TYR A 158 0.79 7.72 -16.07
N PRO A 159 1.49 7.12 -17.04
CA PRO A 159 2.56 7.82 -17.77
C PRO A 159 2.08 9.15 -18.38
N TRP A 160 0.84 9.16 -18.88
CA TRP A 160 0.21 10.29 -19.58
C TRP A 160 -0.53 11.30 -18.70
N GLY A 161 -0.86 10.96 -17.44
CA GLY A 161 -1.67 11.83 -16.59
C GLY A 161 -2.36 11.14 -15.43
N ASN A 162 -3.38 11.79 -14.86
CA ASN A 162 -4.15 11.29 -13.72
C ASN A 162 -5.53 10.75 -14.10
N SER A 163 -5.90 10.81 -15.38
CA SER A 163 -7.18 10.33 -15.88
C SER A 163 -6.98 9.14 -16.80
N PHE A 164 -7.73 8.07 -16.56
CA PHE A 164 -7.73 6.88 -17.39
C PHE A 164 -8.92 6.93 -18.35
N SER A 165 -8.71 6.71 -19.66
CA SER A 165 -9.79 6.48 -20.62
C SER A 165 -9.77 5.03 -21.09
N ASN A 166 -10.94 4.40 -21.20
CA ASN A 166 -11.03 3.03 -21.74
C ASN A 166 -10.66 2.96 -23.23
N ASP A 167 -10.78 4.08 -23.96
CA ASP A 167 -10.34 4.18 -25.35
C ASP A 167 -8.80 4.18 -25.48
N ASP A 168 -8.08 4.37 -24.37
CA ASP A 168 -6.61 4.26 -24.31
C ASP A 168 -6.14 2.79 -24.28
N ASN A 169 -7.06 1.81 -24.23
CA ASN A 169 -6.72 0.40 -24.06
C ASN A 169 -7.08 -0.52 -25.24
N PRO A 170 -6.36 -0.41 -26.37
CA PRO A 170 -5.87 -1.64 -26.99
C PRO A 170 -4.47 -1.47 -27.59
N TYR A 171 -3.46 -1.90 -26.85
CA TYR A 171 -2.06 -1.91 -27.30
C TYR A 171 -1.65 -3.13 -28.12
N ILE A 172 -2.60 -4.02 -28.41
CA ILE A 172 -2.42 -5.15 -29.30
C ILE A 172 -2.78 -4.72 -30.72
N ASP A 173 -1.93 -5.05 -31.67
CA ASP A 173 -2.24 -5.03 -33.10
C ASP A 173 -3.26 -6.15 -33.38
N PRO A 174 -4.52 -5.81 -33.75
CA PRO A 174 -5.57 -6.80 -33.93
C PRO A 174 -5.36 -7.68 -35.18
N ILE A 175 -4.55 -7.23 -36.14
CA ILE A 175 -4.28 -7.98 -37.38
C ILE A 175 -3.35 -9.15 -37.07
N PHE A 176 -2.31 -8.88 -36.28
CA PHE A 176 -1.27 -9.87 -35.97
C PHE A 176 -1.45 -10.50 -34.58
N ASN A 177 -2.44 -10.05 -33.80
CA ASN A 177 -2.63 -10.40 -32.40
C ASN A 177 -1.31 -10.30 -31.60
N THR A 178 -0.59 -9.19 -31.81
CA THR A 178 0.78 -8.96 -31.28
C THR A 178 0.97 -7.52 -30.83
N THR A 179 2.14 -7.18 -30.32
CA THR A 179 2.50 -5.85 -29.84
C THR A 179 2.65 -4.86 -30.99
N LYS A 180 2.21 -3.62 -30.80
CA LYS A 180 2.33 -2.53 -31.79
C LYS A 180 3.77 -2.02 -31.86
N SER A 181 4.12 -1.35 -32.97
CA SER A 181 5.37 -0.57 -33.03
C SER A 181 5.31 0.57 -32.00
N CYS A 182 6.47 0.96 -31.47
CA CYS A 182 6.57 1.99 -30.44
C CYS A 182 5.85 3.31 -30.82
N GLY A 183 5.20 3.92 -29.83
CA GLY A 183 4.61 5.25 -29.94
C GLY A 183 3.38 5.29 -30.85
N LYS A 184 2.78 4.13 -31.14
CA LYS A 184 1.58 4.06 -31.99
C LYS A 184 0.38 4.75 -31.35
N VAL A 185 0.31 4.77 -30.02
CA VAL A 185 -0.72 5.45 -29.23
C VAL A 185 -0.08 6.63 -28.51
N ILE A 186 0.07 7.75 -29.21
CA ILE A 186 0.80 8.92 -28.69
C ILE A 186 0.10 9.53 -27.46
N SER A 187 -1.23 9.41 -27.36
CA SER A 187 -2.01 9.94 -26.22
C SER A 187 -1.62 9.33 -24.88
N THR A 188 -0.99 8.16 -24.87
CA THR A 188 -0.58 7.46 -23.65
C THR A 188 0.91 7.59 -23.36
N SER A 189 1.58 8.50 -24.07
CA SER A 189 2.98 8.85 -23.82
C SER A 189 3.12 9.80 -22.64
N THR A 190 4.29 9.79 -22.00
CA THR A 190 4.63 10.84 -21.05
C THR A 190 4.72 12.21 -21.74
N PRO A 191 4.51 13.33 -21.03
CA PRO A 191 4.71 14.67 -21.57
C PRO A 191 6.12 14.91 -22.14
N ASN A 192 7.11 14.20 -21.59
CA ASN A 192 8.50 14.27 -22.04
C ASN A 192 8.78 13.37 -23.25
N GLY A 193 7.78 12.68 -23.79
CA GLY A 193 7.87 11.92 -25.04
C GLY A 193 8.38 10.48 -24.88
N ILE A 194 8.42 9.93 -23.67
CA ILE A 194 8.65 8.49 -23.46
C ILE A 194 7.34 7.75 -23.77
N HIS A 195 7.41 6.76 -24.66
CA HIS A 195 6.26 6.03 -25.17
C HIS A 195 6.11 4.69 -24.44
N ASP A 196 4.87 4.18 -24.40
CA ASP A 196 4.52 2.81 -24.05
C ASP A 196 5.04 2.31 -22.69
N LEU A 197 5.27 3.22 -21.72
CA LEU A 197 5.59 2.82 -20.33
C LEU A 197 4.42 2.09 -19.66
N SER A 198 3.20 2.30 -20.13
CA SER A 198 2.10 1.45 -19.73
C SER A 198 1.28 1.07 -20.95
N GLY A 199 1.14 -0.23 -21.16
CA GLY A 199 0.59 -0.78 -22.37
C GLY A 199 1.66 -1.44 -23.22
N ASN A 200 1.23 -1.97 -24.36
CA ASN A 200 2.01 -2.77 -25.29
C ASN A 200 2.58 -4.01 -24.60
N VAL A 201 3.77 -3.88 -24.02
CA VAL A 201 4.41 -4.90 -23.19
C VAL A 201 4.71 -4.32 -21.82
N SER A 202 4.60 -5.18 -20.81
CA SER A 202 5.16 -4.84 -19.51
C SER A 202 6.68 -5.00 -19.57
N GLU A 203 7.40 -4.38 -18.64
CA GLU A 203 8.84 -4.25 -18.77
C GLU A 203 9.58 -4.84 -17.58
N TRP A 204 10.62 -5.63 -17.88
CA TRP A 204 11.61 -6.00 -16.88
C TRP A 204 12.34 -4.76 -16.38
N VAL A 205 12.39 -4.61 -15.05
CA VAL A 205 13.17 -3.60 -14.35
C VAL A 205 13.94 -4.25 -13.20
N LEU A 206 15.02 -3.60 -12.78
CA LEU A 206 15.86 -4.07 -11.67
C LEU A 206 15.25 -3.64 -10.32
N SER A 207 15.01 -4.60 -9.43
CA SER A 207 14.65 -4.33 -8.03
C SER A 207 15.55 -5.19 -7.12
N ASP A 208 16.32 -4.51 -6.27
CA ASP A 208 17.43 -5.08 -5.50
C ASP A 208 18.42 -5.86 -6.39
N GLN A 209 18.38 -7.19 -6.33
CA GLN A 209 19.23 -8.10 -7.13
C GLN A 209 18.41 -9.00 -8.06
N SER A 210 17.13 -8.69 -8.25
CA SER A 210 16.20 -9.49 -9.04
C SER A 210 15.42 -8.64 -10.05
N GLY A 211 14.69 -9.31 -10.93
CA GLY A 211 13.81 -8.66 -11.88
C GLY A 211 12.39 -8.59 -11.34
N ILE A 212 11.78 -7.41 -11.41
CA ILE A 212 10.32 -7.27 -11.34
C ILE A 212 9.81 -6.75 -12.68
N ILE A 213 8.49 -6.81 -12.87
CA ILE A 213 7.84 -6.37 -14.09
C ILE A 213 6.97 -5.16 -13.76
N LYS A 214 7.22 -4.02 -14.42
CA LYS A 214 6.40 -2.79 -14.30
C LYS A 214 5.61 -2.50 -15.57
N GLY A 215 4.63 -1.60 -15.43
CA GLY A 215 3.74 -1.19 -16.52
C GLY A 215 2.65 -2.21 -16.85
N GLY A 216 1.60 -1.75 -17.53
CA GLY A 216 0.57 -2.61 -18.10
C GLY A 216 1.03 -3.25 -19.41
N ASN A 217 0.36 -4.30 -19.86
CA ASN A 217 0.48 -4.82 -21.22
C ASN A 217 -0.90 -4.92 -21.88
N GLY A 218 -0.92 -5.07 -23.20
CA GLY A 218 -2.17 -5.10 -23.96
C GLY A 218 -3.12 -6.26 -23.66
N PHE A 219 -2.71 -7.24 -22.85
CA PHE A 219 -3.53 -8.40 -22.46
C PHE A 219 -4.01 -8.33 -21.00
N ASP A 220 -3.65 -7.28 -20.25
CA ASP A 220 -4.11 -7.12 -18.87
C ASP A 220 -5.63 -6.90 -18.86
N LYS A 221 -6.34 -7.77 -18.11
CA LYS A 221 -7.80 -7.73 -18.00
C LYS A 221 -8.30 -6.51 -17.23
N ASP A 222 -7.48 -6.00 -16.32
CA ASP A 222 -7.74 -4.79 -15.56
C ASP A 222 -6.68 -3.75 -15.92
N SER A 223 -7.01 -2.98 -16.94
CA SER A 223 -6.12 -1.97 -17.48
C SER A 223 -6.00 -0.74 -16.59
N ILE A 224 -7.01 -0.45 -15.76
CA ILE A 224 -6.96 0.70 -14.85
C ILE A 224 -5.86 0.46 -13.82
N LEU A 225 -5.93 -0.66 -13.09
CA LEU A 225 -4.95 -0.93 -12.03
C LEU A 225 -3.58 -1.36 -12.58
N SER A 226 -3.54 -2.14 -13.66
CA SER A 226 -2.27 -2.59 -14.23
C SER A 226 -1.48 -1.45 -14.89
N SER A 227 -2.15 -0.35 -15.27
CA SER A 227 -1.49 0.79 -15.90
C SER A 227 -0.93 1.84 -14.95
N LEU A 228 -1.22 1.73 -13.65
CA LEU A 228 -0.66 2.65 -12.67
C LEU A 228 0.87 2.56 -12.66
N ASN A 229 1.54 3.71 -12.60
CA ASN A 229 3.01 3.79 -12.56
C ASN A 229 3.63 3.02 -11.38
N LEU A 230 2.91 2.96 -10.27
CA LEU A 230 3.31 2.22 -9.06
C LEU A 230 3.14 0.69 -9.20
N SER A 231 2.30 0.23 -10.13
CA SER A 231 1.97 -1.20 -10.25
C SER A 231 3.18 -2.00 -10.71
N TYR A 232 3.43 -3.11 -10.03
CA TYR A 232 4.44 -4.08 -10.41
C TYR A 232 3.97 -5.52 -10.17
N ARG A 233 4.67 -6.46 -10.78
CA ARG A 233 4.49 -7.90 -10.58
C ARG A 233 5.84 -8.52 -10.31
N THR A 234 5.88 -9.47 -9.37
CA THR A 234 7.08 -10.31 -9.18
C THR A 234 7.04 -11.46 -10.18
N ALA A 235 8.21 -11.85 -10.67
CA ALA A 235 8.34 -13.00 -11.54
C ALA A 235 9.72 -13.63 -11.35
N HIS A 236 9.78 -14.96 -11.45
CA HIS A 236 11.05 -15.66 -11.39
C HIS A 236 11.98 -15.16 -12.53
N PRO A 237 13.29 -14.92 -12.29
CA PRO A 237 14.20 -14.34 -13.30
C PRO A 237 14.34 -15.14 -14.60
N LYS A 238 13.99 -16.43 -14.59
CA LYS A 238 13.98 -17.31 -15.78
C LYS A 238 12.67 -17.27 -16.58
N THR A 239 11.63 -16.61 -16.06
CA THR A 239 10.33 -16.51 -16.73
C THR A 239 10.47 -15.81 -18.08
N LYS A 240 9.89 -16.41 -19.12
CA LYS A 240 9.76 -15.81 -20.46
C LYS A 240 8.28 -15.61 -20.75
N SER A 241 7.88 -14.39 -21.07
CA SER A 241 6.48 -14.07 -21.37
C SER A 241 6.37 -13.30 -22.68
N LYS A 242 5.37 -13.63 -23.50
CA LYS A 242 5.04 -12.89 -24.73
C LYS A 242 4.47 -11.49 -24.46
N GLN A 243 4.22 -11.16 -23.20
CA GLN A 243 3.65 -9.90 -22.74
C GLN A 243 4.70 -9.02 -22.07
N VAL A 244 5.94 -9.51 -21.92
CA VAL A 244 7.01 -8.83 -21.20
C VAL A 244 8.19 -8.59 -22.11
N GLY A 245 8.54 -7.32 -22.27
CA GLY A 245 9.74 -6.83 -22.92
C GLY A 245 10.61 -6.06 -21.92
N PHE A 246 11.34 -5.07 -22.41
CA PHE A 246 12.18 -4.20 -21.59
C PHE A 246 12.67 -2.99 -22.39
N ARG A 247 13.20 -2.00 -21.66
CA ARG A 247 13.97 -0.89 -22.21
C ARG A 247 15.22 -0.66 -21.38
N CYS A 248 16.21 0.01 -21.96
CA CYS A 248 17.46 0.32 -21.29
C CYS A 248 17.51 1.76 -20.79
N ILE A 249 18.29 1.97 -19.73
CA ILE A 249 18.70 3.28 -19.23
C ILE A 249 20.23 3.40 -19.33
N PHE A 250 20.71 4.63 -19.47
CA PHE A 250 22.11 4.97 -19.65
C PHE A 250 22.50 6.08 -18.66
N ASP A 251 23.65 5.91 -18.03
CA ASP A 251 24.20 6.85 -17.05
C ASP A 251 25.07 7.95 -17.69
N THR A 252 25.32 7.82 -18.98
CA THR A 252 26.03 8.79 -19.82
C THR A 252 25.25 8.99 -21.10
N PHE A 253 25.32 10.20 -21.66
CA PHE A 253 24.66 10.48 -22.91
C PHE A 253 25.30 9.67 -24.04
N VAL A 254 24.50 8.84 -24.70
CA VAL A 254 24.88 8.13 -25.92
C VAL A 254 24.15 8.82 -27.06
N HIS A 255 24.85 9.71 -27.78
CA HIS A 255 24.29 10.36 -28.96
C HIS A 255 23.90 9.26 -29.97
N ASP A 256 22.65 9.27 -30.43
CA ASP A 256 22.09 8.51 -31.57
C ASP A 256 21.33 7.17 -31.31
N GLN A 257 20.90 6.87 -30.08
CA GLN A 257 20.19 5.61 -29.74
C GLN A 257 18.68 5.76 -29.41
N GLY A 258 18.02 6.84 -29.84
CA GLY A 258 16.58 7.02 -29.57
C GLY A 258 16.23 7.19 -28.07
N THR A 259 17.15 7.74 -27.28
CA THR A 259 16.98 7.98 -25.83
C THR A 259 16.47 9.38 -25.51
N ILE A 260 15.86 9.55 -24.34
CA ILE A 260 15.43 10.82 -23.77
C ILE A 260 16.12 11.04 -22.42
N LYS A 261 16.59 12.27 -22.15
CA LYS A 261 17.09 12.63 -20.81
C LYS A 261 15.93 12.70 -19.84
N ILE A 262 16.01 11.95 -18.74
CA ILE A 262 15.12 12.15 -17.60
C ILE A 262 15.57 13.45 -16.91
N PRO A 263 14.68 14.43 -16.68
CA PRO A 263 15.06 15.70 -16.05
C PRO A 263 15.81 15.47 -14.73
N ASP A 264 16.86 16.25 -14.49
CA ASP A 264 17.62 16.14 -13.25
C ASP A 264 16.79 16.74 -12.11
N SER A 265 16.38 15.92 -11.14
CA SER A 265 15.54 16.33 -10.01
C SER A 265 15.54 15.28 -8.90
N ASN A 266 14.97 15.64 -7.75
CA ASN A 266 14.44 14.68 -6.81
C ASN A 266 13.02 14.28 -7.25
N TYR A 267 12.74 12.99 -7.22
CA TYR A 267 11.45 12.40 -7.59
C TYR A 267 10.86 11.65 -6.40
N LEU A 268 9.56 11.85 -6.15
CA LEU A 268 8.80 11.07 -5.19
C LEU A 268 8.10 9.93 -5.93
N VAL A 269 8.50 8.70 -5.61
CA VAL A 269 7.97 7.44 -6.17
C VAL A 269 7.38 6.59 -5.04
N GLY A 270 6.65 5.54 -5.38
CA GLY A 270 5.86 4.75 -4.46
C GLY A 270 4.53 5.40 -4.11
N VAL A 271 3.85 4.84 -3.11
CA VAL A 271 2.53 5.32 -2.68
C VAL A 271 2.65 6.71 -2.04
N PRO A 272 1.92 7.74 -2.51
CA PRO A 272 2.02 9.09 -1.97
C PRO A 272 1.73 9.20 -0.48
N LYS A 273 2.54 9.95 0.27
CA LYS A 273 2.44 10.11 1.73
C LYS A 273 1.13 10.73 2.25
N GLN A 274 0.30 11.31 1.40
CA GLN A 274 -0.99 11.86 1.80
C GLN A 274 -2.17 11.13 1.15
N SER A 275 -1.95 9.98 0.52
CA SER A 275 -3.00 9.01 0.20
C SER A 275 -3.49 8.36 1.49
N LEU A 276 -4.74 7.88 1.51
CA LEU A 276 -5.24 7.04 2.61
C LEU A 276 -4.34 5.82 2.86
N LEU A 277 -3.62 5.36 1.84
CA LEU A 277 -2.61 4.28 1.92
C LEU A 277 -1.31 4.66 2.62
N ALA A 278 -1.05 5.96 2.80
CA ALA A 278 0.21 6.43 3.38
C ALA A 278 0.31 6.22 4.87
N ILE A 279 -0.85 6.24 5.56
CA ILE A 279 -0.92 6.03 7.01
C ILE A 279 -0.31 4.65 7.32
N PRO A 280 -0.65 3.57 6.60
CA PRO A 280 0.11 2.32 6.59
C PRO A 280 1.62 2.51 6.32
N ALA A 281 1.99 3.11 5.18
CA ALA A 281 3.37 3.21 4.70
C ALA A 281 4.33 4.01 5.60
N SER A 282 3.81 4.99 6.36
CA SER A 282 4.62 5.91 7.17
C SER A 282 5.13 5.31 8.49
N TYR A 283 4.51 4.22 8.96
CA TYR A 283 4.97 3.46 10.13
C TYR A 283 5.95 2.32 9.77
N PHE A 284 6.18 2.05 8.48
CA PHE A 284 7.10 1.01 8.01
C PHE A 284 8.47 1.56 7.65
N LYS A 285 9.16 2.21 8.59
CA LYS A 285 10.61 2.47 8.43
C LYS A 285 11.46 1.50 9.25
N SER A 286 12.22 0.71 8.48
CA SER A 286 13.44 -0.06 8.75
C SER A 286 13.39 -1.25 9.72
N ASP A 287 13.62 -2.42 9.11
CA ASP A 287 14.21 -3.64 9.64
C ASP A 287 13.49 -4.37 10.78
N VAL A 288 12.46 -5.15 10.39
CA VAL A 288 12.30 -6.51 10.95
C VAL A 288 12.13 -7.48 9.78
N ASN A 289 13.20 -7.61 8.98
CA ASN A 289 13.37 -8.80 8.18
C ASN A 289 14.31 -9.73 8.94
N SER A 290 13.76 -10.59 9.79
CA SER A 290 14.34 -11.90 10.10
C SER A 290 13.39 -12.71 10.99
N SER A 291 13.32 -14.00 10.65
CA SER A 291 12.90 -15.11 11.51
C SER A 291 11.46 -15.12 12.05
N LEU A 292 10.56 -15.66 11.23
CA LEU A 292 9.52 -16.56 11.73
C LEU A 292 10.09 -17.92 12.23
N LEU A 293 11.41 -18.13 12.15
CA LEU A 293 12.15 -19.32 12.58
C LEU A 293 13.64 -18.95 12.86
N ALA A 294 13.97 -18.55 14.09
CA ALA A 294 15.32 -18.57 14.70
C ALA A 294 15.12 -18.03 16.12
N ASP A 295 14.96 -18.93 17.07
CA ASP A 295 16.00 -19.31 18.03
C ASP A 295 16.01 -18.39 19.26
N SER A 296 15.86 -19.06 20.39
CA SER A 296 16.20 -18.63 21.71
C SER A 296 17.54 -17.90 21.73
N ASP A 297 17.54 -16.58 21.82
CA ASP A 297 18.68 -15.85 22.35
C ASP A 297 18.21 -14.64 23.16
N LEU A 298 18.51 -14.75 24.46
CA LEU A 298 18.49 -13.70 25.46
C LEU A 298 19.50 -12.62 25.05
N GLU A 299 19.07 -11.50 24.46
CA GLU A 299 19.85 -10.27 24.56
C GLU A 299 19.00 -9.03 24.88
N ASN A 300 19.53 -8.35 25.90
CA ASN A 300 19.04 -7.20 26.61
C ASN A 300 19.05 -5.97 25.70
N HIS A 301 17.92 -5.61 25.08
CA HIS A 301 17.73 -4.28 24.50
C HIS A 301 16.66 -3.53 25.26
N SER A 302 17.12 -2.58 26.07
CA SER A 302 16.31 -1.53 26.67
C SER A 302 15.84 -0.57 25.56
N THR A 303 14.81 -0.97 24.83
CA THR A 303 14.03 -0.08 23.96
C THR A 303 12.85 0.44 24.76
N SER A 304 12.70 1.75 24.84
CA SER A 304 11.53 2.38 25.44
C SER A 304 10.33 2.13 24.54
N ILE A 305 9.51 1.15 24.86
CA ILE A 305 8.25 0.87 24.15
C ILE A 305 7.14 1.80 24.64
N GLN A 306 6.28 2.27 23.73
CA GLN A 306 5.03 2.93 24.09
C GLN A 306 3.89 1.92 24.02
N VAL A 307 2.92 1.99 24.92
CA VAL A 307 1.78 1.07 24.95
C VAL A 307 0.48 1.84 25.04
N SER A 308 -0.57 1.34 24.38
CA SER A 308 -1.90 1.90 24.52
C SER A 308 -2.31 1.92 26.00
N ILE A 309 -2.79 3.08 26.46
CA ILE A 309 -3.22 3.28 27.86
C ILE A 309 -4.31 2.27 28.22
N HIS A 310 -5.20 1.95 27.30
CA HIS A 310 -6.29 1.00 27.52
C HIS A 310 -6.26 -0.12 26.48
N GLU A 311 -7.12 -1.11 26.68
CA GLU A 311 -7.53 -2.03 25.63
C GLU A 311 -8.12 -1.26 24.45
N ILE A 312 -8.00 -1.80 23.24
CA ILE A 312 -8.56 -1.18 22.05
C ILE A 312 -10.08 -1.12 22.15
N THR A 313 -10.66 0.06 21.92
CA THR A 313 -12.10 0.26 22.03
C THR A 313 -12.84 -0.20 20.78
N VAL A 314 -14.13 -0.47 20.91
CA VAL A 314 -15.05 -0.68 19.80
C VAL A 314 -14.99 0.50 18.82
N GLY A 315 -14.93 1.75 19.32
CA GLY A 315 -14.85 2.93 18.47
C GLY A 315 -13.57 2.96 17.62
N GLN A 316 -12.43 2.61 18.19
CA GLN A 316 -11.15 2.50 17.48
C GLN A 316 -11.18 1.36 16.45
N TYR A 317 -11.67 0.18 16.84
CA TYR A 317 -11.79 -0.95 15.94
C TYR A 317 -12.80 -0.70 14.80
N ASN A 318 -13.83 0.10 15.05
CA ASN A 318 -14.78 0.52 14.01
C ASN A 318 -14.10 1.40 12.95
N GLN A 319 -13.14 2.25 13.32
CA GLN A 319 -12.35 3.01 12.34
C GLN A 319 -11.54 2.07 11.44
N PHE A 320 -10.94 1.04 12.02
CA PHE A 320 -10.25 -0.02 11.27
C PHE A 320 -11.20 -0.72 10.29
N LEU A 321 -12.38 -1.17 10.73
CA LEU A 321 -13.32 -1.84 9.82
C LEU A 321 -13.89 -0.94 8.72
N LEU A 322 -14.05 0.35 9.01
CA LEU A 322 -14.51 1.36 8.03
C LEU A 322 -13.43 1.75 7.04
N ASP A 323 -12.15 1.55 7.38
CA ASP A 323 -11.04 1.83 6.48
C ASP A 323 -11.11 0.90 5.24
N PRO A 324 -11.25 1.46 4.03
CA PRO A 324 -11.22 0.72 2.79
C PRO A 324 -10.09 -0.29 2.63
N LEU A 325 -8.92 0.08 3.13
CA LEU A 325 -7.66 -0.59 2.89
C LEU A 325 -7.53 -1.88 3.71
N VAL A 326 -8.29 -1.98 4.79
CA VAL A 326 -8.32 -3.18 5.63
C VAL A 326 -8.86 -4.36 4.85
N HIS A 327 -9.84 -4.11 3.99
CA HIS A 327 -10.43 -5.11 3.09
C HIS A 327 -9.52 -5.52 1.94
N LEU A 328 -8.39 -4.83 1.75
CA LEU A 328 -7.35 -5.19 0.79
C LEU A 328 -6.32 -6.15 1.40
N ASN A 329 -6.46 -6.58 2.66
CA ASN A 329 -5.48 -7.44 3.34
C ASN A 329 -4.06 -6.86 3.31
N LEU A 330 -3.90 -5.52 3.36
CA LEU A 330 -2.57 -4.90 3.39
C LEU A 330 -1.87 -5.16 4.72
N PHE A 331 -2.65 -5.28 5.80
CA PHE A 331 -2.19 -5.46 7.19
C PHE A 331 -2.22 -6.90 7.67
N SER A 332 -2.64 -7.84 6.82
CA SER A 332 -2.73 -9.25 7.19
C SER A 332 -1.36 -9.85 7.44
N SER A 333 -1.25 -10.72 8.45
CA SER A 333 -0.08 -11.60 8.58
C SER A 333 0.10 -12.47 7.33
N SER A 334 1.35 -12.81 6.98
CA SER A 334 1.68 -13.65 5.82
C SER A 334 1.00 -15.01 5.82
N ASN A 335 0.67 -15.54 7.00
CA ASN A 335 0.06 -16.85 7.19
C ASN A 335 -1.47 -16.80 7.38
N GLN A 336 -2.07 -15.62 7.24
CA GLN A 336 -3.52 -15.47 7.39
C GLN A 336 -4.28 -16.27 6.31
N PRO A 337 -5.44 -16.89 6.64
CA PRO A 337 -6.31 -17.50 5.65
C PRO A 337 -6.75 -16.51 4.55
N LYS A 338 -6.89 -17.01 3.32
CA LYS A 338 -7.20 -16.18 2.14
C LYS A 338 -8.55 -15.44 2.21
N GLU A 339 -9.52 -15.98 2.94
CA GLU A 339 -10.88 -15.44 3.05
C GLU A 339 -11.22 -15.12 4.51
N HIS A 340 -10.34 -14.37 5.15
CA HIS A 340 -10.47 -13.98 6.54
C HIS A 340 -11.37 -12.74 6.70
N SER A 341 -12.35 -12.80 7.62
CA SER A 341 -13.13 -11.62 8.02
C SER A 341 -12.56 -11.00 9.28
N TYR A 342 -12.43 -9.67 9.28
CA TYR A 342 -12.00 -8.91 10.44
C TYR A 342 -13.14 -8.58 11.42
N ASP A 343 -14.39 -8.93 11.09
CA ASP A 343 -15.56 -8.63 11.93
C ASP A 343 -15.49 -9.36 13.28
N PRO A 344 -15.58 -8.67 14.42
CA PRO A 344 -15.63 -9.31 15.74
C PRO A 344 -16.95 -10.07 15.97
N LEU A 345 -16.97 -10.98 16.95
CA LEU A 345 -18.23 -11.63 17.37
C LEU A 345 -19.26 -10.59 17.83
N ASP A 346 -20.53 -10.74 17.44
CA ASP A 346 -21.62 -9.84 17.87
C ASP A 346 -21.35 -8.34 17.62
N TRP A 347 -20.65 -8.03 16.53
CA TRP A 347 -20.22 -6.66 16.21
C TRP A 347 -21.36 -5.63 16.18
N LYS A 348 -22.53 -6.03 15.66
CA LYS A 348 -23.72 -5.16 15.58
C LYS A 348 -24.21 -4.67 16.93
N THR A 349 -24.01 -5.46 17.99
CA THR A 349 -24.36 -5.07 19.36
C THR A 349 -23.24 -4.25 19.98
N GLN A 350 -21.98 -4.65 19.75
CA GLN A 350 -20.81 -3.96 20.29
C GLN A 350 -20.74 -2.48 19.87
N ILE A 351 -21.04 -2.16 18.60
CA ILE A 351 -20.93 -0.79 18.04
C ILE A 351 -21.79 0.24 18.79
N LEU A 352 -22.81 -0.19 19.53
CA LEU A 352 -23.66 0.67 20.36
C LEU A 352 -22.94 1.18 21.63
N SER A 353 -21.76 0.62 21.97
CA SER A 353 -20.95 1.00 23.12
C SER A 353 -19.50 1.28 22.71
N PRO A 354 -19.23 2.38 21.98
CA PRO A 354 -17.94 2.64 21.35
C PRO A 354 -16.76 2.80 22.32
N ASN A 355 -17.02 3.10 23.60
CA ASN A 355 -15.99 3.27 24.63
C ASN A 355 -15.65 1.97 25.38
N ASN A 356 -16.39 0.89 25.13
CA ASN A 356 -16.06 -0.43 25.67
C ASN A 356 -14.93 -1.06 24.86
N PRO A 357 -14.16 -1.99 25.44
CA PRO A 357 -13.17 -2.74 24.69
C PRO A 357 -13.84 -3.60 23.62
N VAL A 358 -13.18 -3.69 22.46
CA VAL A 358 -13.58 -4.63 21.40
C VAL A 358 -13.34 -6.07 21.86
N ARG A 359 -14.25 -6.97 21.52
CA ARG A 359 -14.23 -8.37 21.98
C ARG A 359 -14.57 -9.32 20.85
N GLY A 360 -14.21 -10.59 20.98
CA GLY A 360 -14.47 -11.59 19.94
C GLY A 360 -13.58 -11.38 18.72
N VAL A 361 -12.40 -10.80 18.93
CA VAL A 361 -11.36 -10.61 17.92
C VAL A 361 -10.46 -11.84 17.96
N ASP A 362 -10.21 -12.47 16.82
CA ASP A 362 -9.20 -13.54 16.74
C ASP A 362 -7.80 -12.95 16.54
N TRP A 363 -6.79 -13.81 16.60
CA TRP A 363 -5.41 -13.36 16.55
C TRP A 363 -5.06 -12.65 15.23
N TRP A 364 -5.54 -13.18 14.09
CA TRP A 364 -5.30 -12.57 12.77
C TRP A 364 -5.84 -11.15 12.69
N SER A 365 -7.06 -10.95 13.19
CA SER A 365 -7.70 -9.64 13.20
C SER A 365 -7.03 -8.69 14.19
N ALA A 366 -6.58 -9.20 15.33
CA ALA A 366 -5.86 -8.42 16.32
C ALA A 366 -4.49 -7.96 15.79
N HIS A 367 -3.77 -8.84 15.10
CA HIS A 367 -2.52 -8.53 14.40
C HIS A 367 -2.76 -7.46 13.32
N ALA A 368 -3.74 -7.65 12.45
CA ALA A 368 -4.05 -6.70 11.38
C ALA A 368 -4.43 -5.32 11.91
N PHE A 369 -5.23 -5.26 12.98
CA PHE A 369 -5.54 -3.99 13.65
C PHE A 369 -4.27 -3.33 14.20
N ALA A 370 -3.41 -4.07 14.90
CA ALA A 370 -2.20 -3.52 15.49
C ALA A 370 -1.27 -2.93 14.43
N VAL A 371 -1.08 -3.65 13.31
CA VAL A 371 -0.29 -3.18 12.16
C VAL A 371 -0.94 -1.96 11.50
N TRP A 372 -2.26 -1.98 11.30
CA TRP A 372 -3.01 -0.83 10.77
C TRP A 372 -2.87 0.42 11.66
N ALA A 373 -2.88 0.23 12.98
CA ALA A 373 -2.69 1.31 13.95
C ALA A 373 -1.26 1.86 14.00
N GLY A 374 -0.30 1.26 13.28
CA GLY A 374 1.11 1.66 13.29
C GLY A 374 1.93 1.04 14.43
N GLY A 375 1.44 -0.05 15.03
CA GLY A 375 2.10 -0.76 16.11
C GLY A 375 2.13 -2.27 15.90
N ARG A 376 2.21 -3.01 17.01
CA ARG A 376 2.18 -4.48 17.02
C ARG A 376 1.52 -5.00 18.30
N LEU A 377 1.15 -6.28 18.28
CA LEU A 377 0.77 -6.97 19.50
C LEU A 377 1.99 -7.10 20.43
N PRO A 378 1.81 -6.98 21.75
CA PRO A 378 2.88 -7.19 22.72
C PRO A 378 3.39 -8.63 22.65
N THR A 379 4.67 -8.87 22.92
CA THR A 379 5.14 -10.22 23.27
C THR A 379 4.61 -10.60 24.66
N GLN A 380 4.65 -11.89 25.00
CA GLN A 380 4.33 -12.36 26.35
C GLN A 380 5.15 -11.65 27.42
N ASP A 381 6.46 -11.50 27.20
CA ASP A 381 7.38 -10.90 28.19
C ASP A 381 7.14 -9.40 28.34
N GLU A 382 6.89 -8.68 27.25
CA GLU A 382 6.51 -7.27 27.31
C GLU A 382 5.19 -7.08 28.05
N TRP A 383 4.20 -7.91 27.79
CA TRP A 383 2.92 -7.88 28.51
C TRP A 383 3.14 -8.08 30.01
N THR A 384 3.93 -9.09 30.39
CA THR A 384 4.29 -9.35 31.79
C THR A 384 5.09 -8.19 32.39
N ASN A 385 6.01 -7.56 31.65
CA ASN A 385 6.75 -6.41 32.14
C ASN A 385 5.85 -5.19 32.38
N ILE A 386 4.92 -4.91 31.46
CA ILE A 386 3.89 -3.87 31.61
C ILE A 386 3.05 -4.11 32.86
N TYR A 387 2.65 -5.37 33.06
CA TYR A 387 1.96 -5.79 34.28
C TYR A 387 2.80 -5.50 35.53
N MET A 388 4.06 -5.93 35.56
CA MET A 388 4.91 -5.81 36.75
C MET A 388 5.19 -4.35 37.10
N GLN A 389 5.28 -3.46 36.11
CA GLN A 389 5.46 -2.03 36.33
C GLN A 389 4.20 -1.33 36.86
N THR A 390 3.01 -1.90 36.58
CA THR A 390 1.73 -1.32 37.00
C THR A 390 1.20 -1.91 38.31
N LEU A 391 1.85 -2.95 38.87
CA LEU A 391 1.45 -3.71 40.06
C LEU A 391 0.95 -2.87 41.25
N ASN A 392 1.57 -1.72 41.53
CA ASN A 392 1.13 -0.84 42.63
C ASN A 392 -0.25 -0.22 42.38
N ASP A 393 -0.60 0.06 41.12
CA ASP A 393 -1.93 0.50 40.72
C ASP A 393 -2.94 -0.66 40.68
N VAL A 394 -2.46 -1.88 40.41
CA VAL A 394 -3.27 -3.12 40.33
C VAL A 394 -3.94 -3.48 41.65
N TYR A 395 -3.20 -3.37 42.76
CA TYR A 395 -3.75 -3.69 44.09
C TYR A 395 -4.94 -2.79 44.48
N HIS A 396 -5.11 -1.64 43.81
CA HIS A 396 -6.12 -0.62 44.09
C HIS A 396 -7.25 -0.58 43.04
N ALA A 397 -7.17 -1.39 41.97
CA ALA A 397 -8.22 -1.49 40.96
C ALA A 397 -9.47 -2.22 41.51
N PRO A 398 -10.69 -1.88 41.07
CA PRO A 398 -11.91 -2.51 41.52
C PRO A 398 -11.88 -4.02 41.26
N LYS A 399 -11.89 -4.82 42.35
CA LYS A 399 -11.61 -6.27 42.36
C LYS A 399 -12.68 -7.15 41.68
N THR A 400 -13.77 -6.57 41.20
CA THR A 400 -14.86 -7.27 40.52
C THR A 400 -15.49 -6.34 39.48
N VAL A 401 -15.16 -6.54 38.21
CA VAL A 401 -15.86 -5.89 37.11
C VAL A 401 -17.04 -6.79 36.75
N SER A 402 -18.26 -6.44 37.17
CA SER A 402 -19.47 -7.22 36.82
C SER A 402 -19.82 -6.97 35.36
N GLY A 403 -19.16 -7.69 34.45
CA GLY A 403 -19.31 -7.53 33.01
C GLY A 403 -18.42 -6.44 32.43
N ILE A 404 -18.64 -6.12 31.15
CA ILE A 404 -17.81 -5.17 30.41
C ILE A 404 -18.15 -3.72 30.77
N GLN A 405 -17.12 -2.91 30.98
CA GLN A 405 -17.23 -1.49 31.24
C GLN A 405 -16.46 -0.67 30.20
N GLU A 406 -16.73 0.63 30.18
CA GLU A 406 -15.95 1.58 29.39
C GLU A 406 -14.50 1.57 29.85
N VAL A 407 -13.56 1.62 28.91
CA VAL A 407 -12.14 1.44 29.22
C VAL A 407 -11.60 2.47 30.22
N SER A 408 -12.12 3.72 30.20
CA SER A 408 -11.71 4.75 31.14
C SER A 408 -12.10 4.46 32.60
N LYS A 409 -13.11 3.60 32.82
CA LYS A 409 -13.58 3.23 34.17
C LYS A 409 -12.69 2.20 34.85
N THR A 410 -11.76 1.59 34.12
CA THR A 410 -10.81 0.61 34.67
C THR A 410 -9.48 1.24 35.07
N CYS A 411 -9.33 2.56 34.93
CA CYS A 411 -8.17 3.29 35.43
C CYS A 411 -8.23 3.45 36.94
N SER A 412 -7.06 3.35 37.61
CA SER A 412 -6.96 3.65 39.04
C SER A 412 -7.09 5.16 39.29
N SER A 413 -7.57 5.53 40.48
CA SER A 413 -7.62 6.92 40.95
C SER A 413 -6.25 7.51 41.31
N SER A 414 -5.19 6.70 41.34
CA SER A 414 -3.81 7.09 41.64
C SER A 414 -3.04 7.66 40.44
N GLY A 415 -3.66 7.70 39.25
CA GLY A 415 -3.02 8.21 38.04
C GLY A 415 -2.22 7.15 37.28
N ALA A 416 -2.65 5.88 37.33
CA ALA A 416 -2.05 4.82 36.51
C ALA A 416 -1.92 5.27 35.04
N THR A 417 -0.75 5.04 34.46
CA THR A 417 -0.47 5.32 33.05
C THR A 417 -1.07 4.26 32.10
N ILE A 418 -1.53 3.12 32.63
CA ILE A 418 -2.09 2.00 31.88
C ILE A 418 -3.27 1.39 32.67
N CYS A 419 -4.39 1.15 31.98
CA CYS A 419 -5.67 0.72 32.51
C CYS A 419 -6.12 -0.62 31.89
N GLY A 420 -7.09 -1.27 32.52
CA GLY A 420 -7.86 -2.37 31.92
C GLY A 420 -7.21 -3.75 31.87
N LEU A 421 -5.95 -3.90 32.29
CA LEU A 421 -5.19 -5.17 32.31
C LEU A 421 -5.87 -6.34 33.09
N PHE A 422 -6.91 -6.07 33.89
CA PHE A 422 -7.44 -6.98 34.93
C PHE A 422 -8.93 -7.30 34.85
N GLY A 423 -9.68 -6.68 33.93
CA GLY A 423 -11.11 -6.49 34.18
C GLY A 423 -12.02 -6.81 33.01
N ASN A 424 -11.71 -6.27 31.83
CA ASN A 424 -12.63 -6.42 30.72
C ASN A 424 -12.27 -7.66 29.91
N VAL A 425 -11.10 -7.68 29.28
CA VAL A 425 -10.75 -8.71 28.32
C VAL A 425 -9.33 -9.21 28.55
N SER A 426 -9.16 -10.49 28.29
CA SER A 426 -7.83 -11.03 28.02
C SER A 426 -7.36 -10.50 26.67
N GLU A 427 -6.06 -10.47 26.45
CA GLU A 427 -5.47 -9.77 25.31
C GLU A 427 -4.50 -10.66 24.56
N TRP A 428 -4.63 -10.65 23.23
CA TRP A 428 -3.70 -11.33 22.35
C TRP A 428 -2.27 -10.77 22.48
N THR A 429 -1.30 -11.68 22.46
CA THR A 429 0.12 -11.38 22.31
C THR A 429 0.61 -11.80 20.92
N SER A 430 1.81 -11.38 20.51
CA SER A 430 2.48 -11.87 19.30
C SER A 430 3.16 -13.23 19.49
N SER A 431 3.17 -13.77 20.71
CA SER A 431 3.88 -15.00 21.06
C SER A 431 3.14 -16.25 20.55
N ILE A 432 3.93 -17.22 20.09
CA ILE A 432 3.51 -18.44 19.39
C ILE A 432 3.97 -19.69 20.13
N ILE A 433 3.15 -20.74 20.11
CA ILE A 433 3.51 -22.09 20.54
C ILE A 433 3.35 -23.03 19.34
N ILE A 434 4.40 -23.77 19.04
CA ILE A 434 4.35 -24.87 18.07
C ILE A 434 4.02 -26.14 18.85
N THR A 435 2.86 -26.73 18.57
CA THR A 435 2.43 -27.97 19.24
C THR A 435 3.23 -29.16 18.73
N SER A 436 3.24 -30.26 19.49
CA SER A 436 3.94 -31.50 19.11
C SER A 436 3.49 -32.08 17.77
N GLY A 437 2.29 -31.72 17.29
CA GLY A 437 1.76 -32.08 15.97
C GLY A 437 2.10 -31.08 14.85
N GLY A 438 2.94 -30.07 15.10
CA GLY A 438 3.26 -29.00 14.15
C GLY A 438 2.16 -27.95 13.98
N GLY A 439 1.15 -27.95 14.84
CA GLY A 439 0.10 -26.93 14.88
C GLY A 439 0.61 -25.64 15.52
N ILE A 440 -0.06 -24.53 15.20
CA ILE A 440 0.26 -23.21 15.74
C ILE A 440 -0.83 -22.80 16.72
N GLU A 441 -0.43 -22.46 17.94
CA GLU A 441 -1.28 -21.78 18.93
C GLU A 441 -0.69 -20.41 19.26
N MET A 442 -1.55 -19.44 19.50
CA MET A 442 -1.18 -18.08 19.88
C MET A 442 -1.51 -17.86 21.36
N ILE A 443 -0.66 -17.08 22.02
CA ILE A 443 -0.80 -16.82 23.45
C ILE A 443 -1.66 -15.57 23.66
N TYR A 444 -2.58 -15.66 24.61
CA TYR A 444 -3.24 -14.50 25.19
C TYR A 444 -3.04 -14.47 26.72
N LYS A 445 -3.02 -13.26 27.27
CA LYS A 445 -2.72 -13.00 28.69
C LYS A 445 -3.77 -12.10 29.33
N GLY A 446 -3.68 -11.97 30.65
CA GLY A 446 -4.53 -11.10 31.44
C GLY A 446 -5.88 -11.67 31.80
N GLY A 447 -6.52 -11.00 32.74
CA GLY A 447 -7.85 -11.34 33.25
C GLY A 447 -8.96 -10.79 32.39
N ASN A 448 -10.11 -11.46 32.43
CA ASN A 448 -11.35 -10.94 31.85
C ASN A 448 -12.48 -11.05 32.88
N PHE A 449 -13.62 -10.43 32.57
CA PHE A 449 -14.79 -10.35 33.46
C PHE A 449 -15.38 -11.70 33.88
N ARG A 450 -14.93 -12.83 33.32
CA ARG A 450 -15.36 -14.19 33.67
C ARG A 450 -14.33 -15.00 34.46
N ILE A 451 -13.08 -14.53 34.57
CA ILE A 451 -12.02 -15.23 35.31
C ILE A 451 -12.00 -14.75 36.76
N PRO A 452 -11.91 -15.65 37.76
CA PRO A 452 -11.79 -15.27 39.17
C PRO A 452 -10.57 -14.38 39.43
N THR A 453 -10.73 -13.37 40.29
CA THR A 453 -9.72 -12.34 40.56
C THR A 453 -8.36 -12.90 40.99
N GLU A 454 -8.33 -14.05 41.67
CA GLU A 454 -7.07 -14.68 42.10
C GLU A 454 -6.21 -15.16 40.91
N GLN A 455 -6.82 -15.61 39.81
CA GLN A 455 -6.11 -16.01 38.60
C GLN A 455 -5.71 -14.80 37.74
N THR A 456 -6.51 -13.73 37.74
CA THR A 456 -6.21 -12.51 36.97
C THR A 456 -5.05 -11.71 37.56
N LEU A 457 -4.70 -11.96 38.82
CA LEU A 457 -3.57 -11.35 39.54
C LEU A 457 -2.25 -12.12 39.38
N ASP A 458 -2.20 -13.19 38.60
CA ASP A 458 -0.93 -13.84 38.27
C ASP A 458 -0.36 -13.28 36.94
N PRO A 459 0.77 -12.54 36.96
CA PRO A 459 1.43 -12.04 35.74
C PRO A 459 1.82 -13.13 34.74
N HIS A 460 1.98 -14.36 35.22
CA HIS A 460 2.36 -15.52 34.42
C HIS A 460 1.16 -16.25 33.85
N TYR A 461 -0.06 -15.91 34.28
CA TYR A 461 -1.27 -16.48 33.71
C TYR A 461 -1.31 -16.22 32.21
N MET A 462 -1.52 -17.30 31.47
CA MET A 462 -1.64 -17.31 30.02
C MET A 462 -2.48 -18.50 29.58
N GLN A 463 -3.05 -18.39 28.40
CA GLN A 463 -3.53 -19.54 27.65
C GLN A 463 -3.00 -19.49 26.23
N SER A 464 -2.82 -20.65 25.63
CA SER A 464 -2.55 -20.80 24.21
C SER A 464 -3.75 -21.44 23.53
N ILE A 465 -4.10 -20.94 22.36
CA ILE A 465 -5.19 -21.51 21.57
C ILE A 465 -4.99 -21.20 20.10
N SER A 466 -5.73 -21.89 19.23
CA SER A 466 -5.74 -21.64 17.79
C SER A 466 -5.85 -20.13 17.45
N PRO A 467 -5.09 -19.62 16.47
CA PRO A 467 -5.20 -18.21 16.03
C PRO A 467 -6.57 -17.84 15.45
N HIS A 468 -7.43 -18.81 15.17
CA HIS A 468 -8.82 -18.60 14.70
C HIS A 468 -9.82 -18.44 15.85
N TYR A 469 -9.40 -18.69 17.08
CA TYR A 469 -10.30 -18.67 18.23
C TYR A 469 -10.83 -17.26 18.49
N ARG A 470 -12.12 -17.16 18.76
CA ARG A 470 -12.78 -15.91 19.16
C ARG A 470 -13.57 -16.16 20.43
N ALA A 471 -13.44 -15.25 21.39
CA ALA A 471 -14.25 -15.26 22.60
C ALA A 471 -14.68 -13.84 22.94
N ASP A 472 -15.88 -13.70 23.50
CA ASP A 472 -16.41 -12.42 23.98
C ASP A 472 -15.66 -11.87 25.21
N THR A 473 -14.66 -12.60 25.69
CA THR A 473 -13.70 -12.22 26.73
C THR A 473 -12.32 -11.86 26.20
N LEU A 474 -12.13 -11.86 24.87
CA LEU A 474 -10.83 -11.73 24.22
C LEU A 474 -10.79 -10.50 23.31
N GLY A 475 -9.84 -9.62 23.57
CA GLY A 475 -9.58 -8.40 22.82
C GLY A 475 -8.08 -8.21 22.60
N LEU A 476 -7.62 -6.96 22.60
CA LEU A 476 -6.23 -6.63 22.31
C LEU A 476 -5.81 -5.27 22.89
N ARG A 477 -4.49 -5.11 22.97
CA ARG A 477 -3.80 -3.83 23.11
C ARG A 477 -2.68 -3.72 22.09
N VAL A 478 -2.16 -2.51 21.89
CA VAL A 478 -1.12 -2.24 20.90
C VAL A 478 0.11 -1.62 21.55
N ILE A 479 1.28 -2.11 21.18
CA ILE A 479 2.58 -1.49 21.46
C ILE A 479 3.02 -0.70 20.22
N PHE A 480 3.59 0.48 20.44
CA PHE A 480 4.18 1.35 19.45
C PHE A 480 5.70 1.45 19.66
N PRO A 481 6.49 1.52 18.56
CA PRO A 481 7.95 1.62 18.61
C PRO A 481 8.47 2.95 19.16
#